data_AF-A0A800NFQ9-F1
#
_entry.id   AF-A0A800NFQ9-F1
#
_cell.length_a   1.000
_cell.length_b   1.000
_cell.length_c   1.000
_cell.angle_alpha   90.00
_cell.angle_beta   90.00
_cell.angle_gamma   90.00
#
_symmetry.space_group_name_H-M   'P 1'
#
loop_
_entity.id
_entity.type
_entity.pdbx_description
1 polymer ?
#
loop_
_entity_poly.entity_id
_entity_poly.type
_entity_poly.pdbx_seq_one_letter_code
_entity_poly.pdbx_strand_id
1 'polypeptide(L)'
;MTNVSQMEAQMKAMNAFINSPVGRQMKALAEKQINSQKAVMAQKVQELSQLKSMGNPATTFATNAGETRFVKVDGVVSYYKVSQNGKVSDIKPVTAKTYSELDDTAKGNFSSTFKAEAMALEYGSFDQQPSMDYFNKVVVANGMDSQLFEMELSRPKVEFDMDFHKVPEVFNAYDSYEDYTKGITKEMKAYQQATSIEGRQERASKISQLQSEIKELEREVGQSSSYTQFESGNGE
;
A
#
# COMPACT_ATOMS: atom_id res chain seq x y z
N MET A 1 -60.78 -16.37 -17.11
CA MET A 1 -60.11 -15.88 -18.34
C MET A 1 -59.86 -14.37 -18.35
N THR A 2 -60.30 -13.62 -17.33
CA THR A 2 -60.26 -12.14 -17.29
C THR A 2 -58.90 -11.52 -16.92
N ASN A 3 -58.02 -12.27 -16.23
CA ASN A 3 -56.72 -11.74 -15.78
C ASN A 3 -55.64 -11.70 -16.87
N VAL A 4 -55.77 -12.51 -17.92
CA VAL A 4 -54.77 -12.58 -19.00
C VAL A 4 -54.92 -11.39 -19.97
N SER A 5 -56.16 -11.00 -20.29
CA SER A 5 -56.41 -9.87 -21.21
C SER A 5 -56.05 -8.51 -20.59
N GLN A 6 -56.19 -8.36 -19.26
CA GLN A 6 -55.75 -7.15 -18.56
C GLN A 6 -54.22 -7.01 -18.54
N MET A 7 -53.50 -8.12 -18.40
CA MET A 7 -52.03 -8.13 -18.42
C MET A 7 -51.48 -7.82 -19.82
N GLU A 8 -52.10 -8.35 -20.88
CA GLU A 8 -51.74 -8.03 -22.27
C GLU A 8 -52.04 -6.57 -22.64
N ALA A 9 -53.16 -6.03 -22.18
CA ALA A 9 -53.51 -4.62 -22.39
C ALA A 9 -52.54 -3.68 -21.65
N GLN A 10 -52.13 -4.03 -20.42
CA GLN A 10 -51.10 -3.30 -19.68
C GLN A 10 -49.74 -3.35 -20.38
N MET A 11 -49.33 -4.52 -20.90
CA MET A 11 -48.07 -4.63 -21.65
C MET A 11 -48.08 -3.83 -22.95
N LYS A 12 -49.20 -3.80 -23.70
CA LYS A 12 -49.34 -2.96 -24.89
C LYS A 12 -49.29 -1.47 -24.56
N ALA A 13 -49.98 -1.03 -23.49
CA ALA A 13 -49.95 0.36 -23.04
C ALA A 13 -48.55 0.80 -22.59
N MET A 14 -47.83 -0.07 -21.89
CA MET A 14 -46.46 0.18 -21.44
C MET A 14 -45.47 0.25 -22.62
N ASN A 15 -45.59 -0.67 -23.59
CA ASN A 15 -44.78 -0.63 -24.81
C ASN A 15 -45.07 0.61 -25.68
N ALA A 16 -46.33 1.06 -25.74
CA ALA A 16 -46.68 2.29 -26.44
C ALA A 16 -46.08 3.53 -25.74
N PHE A 17 -46.09 3.55 -24.40
CA PHE A 17 -45.48 4.63 -23.63
C PHE A 17 -43.96 4.67 -23.80
N ILE A 18 -43.25 3.55 -23.63
CA ILE A 18 -41.78 3.47 -23.75
C ILE A 18 -41.31 3.93 -25.14
N ASN A 19 -42.08 3.62 -26.19
CA ASN A 19 -41.74 3.99 -27.57
C ASN A 19 -42.21 5.40 -27.97
N SER A 20 -42.95 6.11 -27.12
CA SER A 20 -43.31 7.51 -27.35
C SER A 20 -42.06 8.42 -27.26
N PRO A 21 -42.10 9.65 -27.82
CA PRO A 21 -40.99 10.60 -27.67
C PRO A 21 -40.61 10.87 -26.20
N VAL A 22 -41.61 10.98 -25.31
CA VAL A 22 -41.41 11.17 -23.87
C VAL A 22 -40.82 9.92 -23.23
N GLY A 23 -41.35 8.73 -23.55
CA GLY A 23 -40.83 7.46 -23.03
C GLY A 23 -39.39 7.18 -23.46
N ARG A 24 -39.02 7.53 -24.70
CA ARG A 24 -37.64 7.45 -25.18
C ARG A 24 -36.71 8.42 -24.47
N GLN A 25 -37.17 9.65 -24.19
CA GLN A 25 -36.40 10.61 -23.38
C GLN A 25 -36.21 10.12 -21.95
N MET A 26 -37.27 9.60 -21.30
CA MET A 26 -37.17 9.03 -19.95
C MET A 26 -36.24 7.82 -19.90
N LYS A 27 -36.29 6.95 -20.91
CA LYS A 27 -35.36 5.82 -21.05
C LYS A 27 -33.91 6.30 -21.18
N ALA A 28 -33.64 7.28 -22.04
CA ALA A 28 -32.29 7.83 -22.21
C ALA A 28 -31.77 8.52 -20.94
N LEU A 29 -32.63 9.22 -20.21
CA LEU A 29 -32.28 9.81 -18.91
C LEU A 29 -31.98 8.74 -17.86
N ALA A 30 -32.78 7.68 -17.80
CA ALA A 30 -32.55 6.54 -16.92
C ALA A 30 -31.23 5.82 -17.26
N GLU A 31 -30.96 5.56 -18.54
CA GLU A 31 -29.69 4.96 -18.99
C GLU A 31 -28.48 5.84 -18.64
N LYS A 32 -28.61 7.17 -18.82
CA LYS A 32 -27.57 8.13 -18.42
C LYS A 32 -27.33 8.12 -16.91
N GLN A 33 -28.40 8.09 -16.11
CA GLN A 33 -28.31 8.03 -14.65
C GLN A 33 -27.64 6.74 -14.18
N ILE A 34 -28.04 5.60 -14.74
CA ILE A 34 -27.45 4.28 -14.45
C ILE A 34 -25.95 4.27 -14.81
N ASN A 35 -25.57 4.79 -15.97
CA ASN A 35 -24.16 4.85 -16.37
C ASN A 35 -23.34 5.76 -15.46
N SER A 36 -23.91 6.88 -15.02
CA SER A 36 -23.27 7.76 -14.03
C SER A 36 -23.07 7.05 -12.69
N GLN A 37 -24.08 6.35 -12.18
CA GLN A 37 -23.99 5.58 -10.94
C GLN A 37 -22.96 4.44 -11.05
N LYS A 38 -22.88 3.76 -12.20
CA LYS A 38 -21.84 2.74 -12.47
C LYS A 38 -20.43 3.32 -12.43
N ALA A 39 -20.22 4.51 -13.00
CA ALA A 39 -18.92 5.18 -12.98
C ALA A 39 -18.51 5.55 -11.55
N VAL A 40 -19.43 6.09 -10.75
CA VAL A 40 -19.21 6.40 -9.33
C VAL A 40 -18.91 5.12 -8.53
N MET A 41 -19.66 4.04 -8.78
CA MET A 41 -19.42 2.75 -8.14
C MET A 41 -18.02 2.21 -8.46
N ALA A 42 -17.59 2.27 -9.73
CA ALA A 42 -16.26 1.81 -10.14
C ALA A 42 -15.13 2.60 -9.43
N GLN A 43 -15.27 3.92 -9.29
CA GLN A 43 -14.32 4.74 -8.54
C GLN A 43 -14.24 4.33 -7.06
N LYS A 44 -15.39 4.09 -6.42
CA LYS A 44 -15.44 3.65 -5.02
C LYS A 44 -14.86 2.25 -4.83
N VAL A 45 -15.10 1.33 -5.76
CA VAL A 45 -14.49 -0.01 -5.75
C VAL A 45 -12.97 0.08 -5.86
N GLN A 46 -12.47 0.97 -6.71
CA GLN A 46 -11.04 1.21 -6.84
C GLN A 46 -10.43 1.79 -5.55
N GLU A 47 -11.07 2.78 -4.94
CA GLU A 47 -10.66 3.36 -3.65
C GLU A 47 -10.66 2.29 -2.54
N LEU A 48 -11.71 1.47 -2.47
CA LEU A 48 -11.81 0.37 -1.51
C LEU A 48 -10.68 -0.65 -1.71
N SER A 49 -10.37 -1.00 -2.96
CA SER A 49 -9.27 -1.93 -3.28
C SER A 49 -7.92 -1.37 -2.85
N GLN A 50 -7.68 -0.07 -3.04
CA GLN A 50 -6.45 0.60 -2.58
C GLN A 50 -6.35 0.55 -1.05
N LEU A 51 -7.40 0.90 -0.33
CA LEU A 51 -7.40 0.88 1.14
C LEU A 51 -7.22 -0.54 1.71
N LYS A 52 -7.80 -1.56 1.07
CA LYS A 52 -7.60 -2.96 1.47
C LYS A 52 -6.19 -3.48 1.17
N SER A 53 -5.56 -3.00 0.09
CA SER A 53 -4.18 -3.38 -0.27
C SER A 53 -3.14 -2.92 0.76
N MET A 54 -3.46 -1.90 1.56
CA MET A 54 -2.63 -1.43 2.68
C MET A 54 -2.63 -2.37 3.90
N GLY A 55 -3.23 -3.56 3.78
CA GLY A 55 -3.30 -4.56 4.84
C GLY A 55 -4.49 -4.39 5.78
N ASN A 56 -4.86 -5.49 6.42
CA ASN A 56 -6.00 -5.52 7.33
C ASN A 56 -5.71 -4.65 8.57
N PRO A 57 -6.49 -3.58 8.81
CA PRO A 57 -6.27 -2.67 9.94
C PRO A 57 -6.41 -3.34 11.31
N ALA A 58 -7.05 -4.52 11.39
CA ALA A 58 -7.25 -5.28 12.62
C ALA A 58 -6.13 -6.29 12.93
N THR A 59 -5.29 -6.65 11.95
CA THR A 59 -4.18 -7.61 12.17
C THR A 59 -2.86 -6.88 12.35
N THR A 60 -2.12 -7.27 13.39
CA THR A 60 -0.76 -6.75 13.68
C THR A 60 0.35 -7.62 13.11
N PHE A 61 0.03 -8.72 12.43
CA PHE A 61 1.01 -9.53 11.72
C PHE A 61 1.45 -8.82 10.45
N ALA A 62 2.76 -8.71 10.27
CA ALA A 62 3.30 -8.12 9.06
C ALA A 62 3.34 -9.16 7.94
N THR A 63 2.96 -8.75 6.74
CA THR A 63 2.94 -9.62 5.55
C THR A 63 4.33 -10.10 5.15
N ASN A 64 5.36 -9.34 5.53
CA ASN A 64 6.78 -9.63 5.31
C ASN A 64 7.45 -10.28 6.53
N ALA A 65 6.69 -10.82 7.48
CA ALA A 65 7.25 -11.48 8.65
C ALA A 65 8.19 -12.63 8.27
N GLY A 66 9.38 -12.66 8.89
CA GLY A 66 10.40 -13.67 8.65
C GLY A 66 11.31 -13.40 7.45
N GLU A 67 11.01 -12.38 6.63
CA GLU A 67 11.89 -11.99 5.53
C GLU A 67 13.25 -11.51 6.03
N THR A 68 14.30 -11.86 5.28
CA THR A 68 15.63 -11.27 5.43
C THR A 68 15.80 -10.17 4.39
N ARG A 69 16.12 -8.96 4.83
CA ARG A 69 16.30 -7.79 3.96
C ARG A 69 17.73 -7.28 4.04
N PHE A 70 18.22 -6.75 2.93
CA PHE A 70 19.57 -6.22 2.78
C PHE A 70 19.52 -4.71 2.58
N VAL A 71 20.32 -3.98 3.35
CA VAL A 71 20.33 -2.52 3.36
C VAL A 71 21.74 -1.99 3.60
N LYS A 72 21.98 -0.71 3.29
CA LYS A 72 23.23 -0.03 3.62
C LYS A 72 23.00 0.92 4.80
N VAL A 73 23.57 0.59 5.96
CA VAL A 73 23.51 1.42 7.17
C VAL A 73 24.86 2.09 7.34
N ASP A 74 24.89 3.43 7.29
CA ASP A 74 26.13 4.19 7.44
C ASP A 74 27.27 3.75 6.50
N GLY A 75 26.93 3.38 5.26
CA GLY A 75 27.91 2.87 4.29
C GLY A 75 28.21 1.37 4.42
N VAL A 76 27.84 0.73 5.53
CA VAL A 76 28.01 -0.70 5.77
C VAL A 76 26.83 -1.47 5.20
N VAL A 77 27.08 -2.40 4.29
CA VAL A 77 26.09 -3.35 3.81
C VAL A 77 25.76 -4.35 4.92
N SER A 78 24.51 -4.37 5.31
CA SER A 78 23.98 -5.16 6.41
C SER A 78 22.70 -5.88 6.00
N TYR A 79 22.33 -6.88 6.79
CA TYR A 79 21.05 -7.55 6.68
C TYR A 79 20.32 -7.52 8.02
N TYR A 80 19.00 -7.63 7.98
CA TYR A 80 18.17 -7.79 9.16
C TYR A 80 17.00 -8.73 8.87
N LYS A 81 16.38 -9.22 9.93
CA LYS A 81 15.16 -10.02 9.86
C LYS A 81 13.96 -9.19 10.27
N VAL A 82 12.87 -9.34 9.54
CA VAL A 82 11.58 -8.76 9.90
C VAL A 82 10.90 -9.69 10.91
N SER A 83 10.56 -9.16 12.08
CA SER A 83 9.82 -9.90 13.11
C SER A 83 8.35 -10.11 12.70
N GLN A 84 7.63 -10.93 13.47
CA GLN A 84 6.20 -11.21 13.23
C GLN A 84 5.31 -9.95 13.21
N ASN A 85 5.70 -8.91 13.94
CA ASN A 85 5.01 -7.62 13.98
C ASN A 85 5.62 -6.56 13.06
N GLY A 86 6.43 -6.95 12.07
CA GLY A 86 6.93 -6.05 11.03
C GLY A 86 8.12 -5.19 11.45
N LYS A 87 8.72 -5.50 12.60
CA LYS A 87 9.83 -4.72 13.15
C LYS A 87 11.18 -5.26 12.70
N VAL A 88 12.15 -4.38 12.65
CA VAL A 88 13.55 -4.71 12.39
C VAL A 88 14.13 -5.46 13.58
N SER A 89 14.82 -6.57 13.30
CA SER A 89 15.54 -7.35 14.30
C SER A 89 16.85 -7.90 13.75
N ASP A 90 17.85 -8.02 14.63
CA ASP A 90 19.13 -8.69 14.36
C ASP A 90 19.92 -8.08 13.19
N ILE A 91 20.01 -6.74 13.13
CA ILE A 91 20.81 -6.06 12.09
C ILE A 91 22.29 -6.43 12.24
N LYS A 92 22.87 -7.02 11.19
CA LYS A 92 24.26 -7.48 11.16
C LYS A 92 24.95 -7.11 9.84
N PRO A 93 26.25 -6.77 9.85
CA PRO A 93 27.01 -6.60 8.62
C PRO A 93 27.02 -7.87 7.77
N VAL A 94 26.98 -7.69 6.45
CA VAL A 94 27.24 -8.78 5.51
C VAL A 94 28.74 -9.06 5.48
N THR A 95 29.09 -10.33 5.56
CA THR A 95 30.46 -10.85 5.54
C THR A 95 30.53 -11.96 4.48
N ALA A 96 31.74 -12.34 4.05
CA ALA A 96 31.92 -13.48 3.14
C ALA A 96 31.26 -14.76 3.68
N LYS A 97 31.38 -15.00 5.00
CA LYS A 97 30.75 -16.15 5.66
C LYS A 97 29.23 -16.06 5.58
N THR A 98 28.63 -14.97 6.04
CA THR A 98 27.17 -14.83 6.06
C THR A 98 26.59 -14.86 4.64
N TYR A 99 27.26 -14.27 3.66
CA TYR A 99 26.85 -14.34 2.25
C TYR A 99 26.89 -15.77 1.71
N SER A 100 27.94 -16.55 2.03
CA SER A 100 28.05 -17.94 1.59
C SER A 100 26.92 -18.83 2.11
N GLU A 101 26.43 -18.55 3.32
CA GLU A 101 25.35 -19.27 4.03
C GLU A 101 23.94 -18.89 3.53
N LEU A 102 23.80 -17.84 2.72
CA LEU A 102 22.51 -17.47 2.11
C LEU A 102 22.06 -18.52 1.08
N ASP A 103 20.74 -18.74 1.01
CA ASP A 103 20.12 -19.49 -0.07
C ASP A 103 20.22 -18.72 -1.41
N ASP A 104 19.97 -19.43 -2.51
CA ASP A 104 20.09 -18.88 -3.87
C ASP A 104 19.12 -17.71 -4.12
N THR A 105 17.95 -17.71 -3.46
CA THR A 105 16.96 -16.63 -3.60
C THR A 105 17.47 -15.36 -2.92
N ALA A 106 17.97 -15.48 -1.69
CA ALA A 106 18.55 -14.38 -0.93
C ALA A 106 19.84 -13.85 -1.59
N LYS A 107 20.68 -14.72 -2.17
CA LYS A 107 21.83 -14.31 -2.98
C LYS A 107 21.41 -13.55 -4.24
N GLY A 108 20.35 -14.01 -4.92
CA GLY A 108 19.77 -13.30 -6.06
C GLY A 108 19.27 -11.90 -5.69
N ASN A 109 18.53 -11.79 -4.58
CA ASN A 109 18.04 -10.51 -4.05
C ASN A 109 19.16 -9.57 -3.61
N PHE A 110 20.20 -10.11 -2.99
CA PHE A 110 21.38 -9.34 -2.63
C PHE A 110 22.09 -8.81 -3.88
N SER A 111 22.34 -9.68 -4.86
CA SER A 111 23.11 -9.35 -6.06
C SER A 111 22.37 -8.43 -7.01
N SER A 112 21.03 -8.39 -6.98
CA SER A 112 20.25 -7.42 -7.76
C SER A 112 20.43 -5.99 -7.22
N THR A 113 20.62 -5.84 -5.90
CA THR A 113 20.70 -4.55 -5.20
C THR A 113 22.14 -4.08 -5.01
N PHE A 114 23.05 -4.98 -4.63
CA PHE A 114 24.45 -4.72 -4.25
C PHE A 114 25.43 -5.46 -5.18
N LYS A 115 25.37 -5.18 -6.48
CA LYS A 115 26.16 -5.90 -7.51
C LYS A 115 27.66 -5.89 -7.26
N ALA A 116 28.22 -4.73 -6.94
CA ALA A 116 29.66 -4.58 -6.74
C ALA A 116 30.12 -5.29 -5.46
N GLU A 117 29.35 -5.19 -4.39
CA GLU A 117 29.62 -5.86 -3.12
C GLU A 117 29.44 -7.38 -3.23
N ALA A 118 28.47 -7.86 -4.01
CA ALA A 118 28.29 -9.28 -4.32
C ALA A 118 29.52 -9.84 -5.04
N MET A 119 30.00 -9.14 -6.07
CA MET A 119 31.23 -9.48 -6.76
C MET A 119 32.41 -9.52 -5.77
N ALA A 120 32.60 -8.47 -4.97
CA ALA A 120 33.69 -8.42 -3.98
C ALA A 120 33.61 -9.56 -2.94
N LEU A 121 32.41 -9.97 -2.54
CA LEU A 121 32.19 -11.12 -1.64
C LEU A 121 32.61 -12.43 -2.30
N GLU A 122 32.28 -12.64 -3.58
CA GLU A 122 32.68 -13.81 -4.36
C GLU A 122 34.20 -13.89 -4.57
N TYR A 123 34.87 -12.75 -4.79
CA TYR A 123 36.33 -12.68 -4.90
C TYR A 123 37.05 -12.67 -3.55
N GLY A 124 36.32 -12.72 -2.43
CA GLY A 124 36.89 -12.70 -1.08
C GLY A 124 37.61 -11.39 -0.71
N SER A 125 37.33 -10.30 -1.44
CA SER A 125 37.94 -8.98 -1.23
C SER A 125 37.02 -8.02 -0.49
N PHE A 126 35.85 -8.47 -0.05
CA PHE A 126 34.90 -7.65 0.68
C PHE A 126 35.17 -7.70 2.19
N ASP A 127 35.74 -6.62 2.70
CA ASP A 127 35.89 -6.38 4.14
C ASP A 127 35.21 -5.06 4.49
N GLN A 128 34.48 -5.05 5.60
CA GLN A 128 33.77 -3.89 6.12
C GLN A 128 34.16 -3.69 7.57
N GLN A 129 34.49 -2.45 7.93
CA GLN A 129 34.78 -2.09 9.32
C GLN A 129 33.69 -1.15 9.84
N PRO A 130 32.69 -1.67 10.57
CA PRO A 130 31.62 -0.85 11.09
C PRO A 130 32.12 0.16 12.13
N SER A 131 31.72 1.42 11.96
CA SER A 131 32.04 2.52 12.87
C SER A 131 31.20 2.45 14.16
N MET A 132 31.54 3.28 15.16
CA MET A 132 30.65 3.44 16.33
C MET A 132 29.29 4.04 15.93
N ASP A 133 29.28 4.92 14.92
CA ASP A 133 28.05 5.52 14.40
C ASP A 133 27.13 4.47 13.76
N TYR A 134 27.71 3.49 13.06
CA TYR A 134 26.96 2.32 12.61
C TYR A 134 26.28 1.60 13.78
N PHE A 135 27.01 1.30 14.86
CA PHE A 135 26.43 0.58 16.00
C PHE A 135 25.35 1.41 16.71
N ASN A 136 25.57 2.72 16.86
CA ASN A 136 24.55 3.62 17.41
C ASN A 136 23.26 3.60 16.56
N LYS A 137 23.38 3.65 15.23
CA LYS A 137 22.23 3.55 14.32
C LYS A 137 21.56 2.19 14.41
N VAL A 138 22.32 1.10 14.51
CA VAL A 138 21.77 -0.26 14.68
C VAL A 138 20.98 -0.40 15.98
N VAL A 139 21.46 0.18 17.09
CA VAL A 139 20.74 0.15 18.37
C VAL A 139 19.40 0.87 18.26
N VAL A 140 19.36 2.04 17.60
CA VAL A 140 18.13 2.81 17.40
C VAL A 140 17.17 2.12 16.43
N ALA A 141 17.69 1.53 15.35
CA ALA A 141 16.89 0.88 14.32
C ALA A 141 16.26 -0.44 14.77
N ASN A 142 16.90 -1.18 15.69
CA ASN A 142 16.32 -2.40 16.22
C ASN A 142 14.99 -2.12 16.95
N GLY A 143 13.93 -2.82 16.54
CA GLY A 143 12.58 -2.63 17.07
C GLY A 143 11.77 -1.50 16.40
N MET A 144 12.37 -0.77 15.46
CA MET A 144 11.67 0.13 14.54
C MET A 144 10.82 -0.68 13.56
N ASP A 145 9.75 -0.08 13.04
CA ASP A 145 9.01 -0.63 11.91
C ASP A 145 9.94 -0.76 10.68
N SER A 146 9.92 -1.90 10.00
CA SER A 146 10.85 -2.21 8.91
C SER A 146 10.70 -1.26 7.72
N GLN A 147 9.48 -0.89 7.37
CA GLN A 147 9.24 0.05 6.28
C GLN A 147 9.72 1.45 6.66
N LEU A 148 9.47 1.88 7.91
CA LEU A 148 9.94 3.17 8.40
C LEU A 148 11.47 3.25 8.39
N PHE A 149 12.14 2.16 8.76
CA PHE A 149 13.61 2.07 8.71
C PHE A 149 14.14 2.17 7.28
N GLU A 150 13.53 1.48 6.32
CA GLU A 150 13.93 1.58 4.91
C GLU A 150 13.71 2.99 4.33
N MET A 151 12.59 3.65 4.69
CA MET A 151 12.36 5.07 4.36
C MET A 151 13.42 5.97 4.98
N GLU A 152 13.83 5.69 6.22
CA GLU A 152 14.89 6.44 6.89
C GLU A 152 16.23 6.35 6.15
N LEU A 153 16.60 5.14 5.71
CA LEU A 153 17.86 4.90 5.01
C LEU A 153 17.89 5.50 3.59
N SER A 154 16.73 5.59 2.94
CA SER A 154 16.58 6.12 1.57
C SER A 154 16.26 7.61 1.51
N ARG A 155 16.14 8.29 2.65
CA ARG A 155 15.75 9.70 2.68
C ARG A 155 16.76 10.59 1.92
N PRO A 156 16.30 11.55 1.10
CA PRO A 156 17.17 12.53 0.47
C PRO A 156 17.88 13.39 1.53
N LYS A 157 19.18 13.63 1.37
CA LYS A 157 19.99 14.45 2.27
C LYS A 157 21.05 15.23 1.51
N VAL A 158 21.49 16.36 2.08
CA VAL A 158 22.62 17.14 1.58
C VAL A 158 23.84 16.94 2.49
N GLU A 159 25.03 17.23 1.97
CA GLU A 159 26.27 17.16 2.76
C GLU A 159 26.34 18.26 3.83
N PHE A 160 25.85 19.46 3.48
CA PHE A 160 25.77 20.60 4.38
C PHE A 160 24.32 21.01 4.58
N ASP A 161 23.83 20.97 5.82
CA ASP A 161 22.42 21.23 6.14
C ASP A 161 21.90 22.59 5.63
N MET A 162 22.77 23.60 5.56
CA MET A 162 22.42 24.93 5.01
C MET A 162 22.03 24.89 3.52
N ASP A 163 22.37 23.82 2.81
CA ASP A 163 22.03 23.63 1.40
C ASP A 163 20.67 22.93 1.19
N PHE A 164 19.95 22.62 2.27
CA PHE A 164 18.63 21.97 2.23
C PHE A 164 17.67 22.61 1.21
N HIS A 165 17.62 23.95 1.16
CA HIS A 165 16.75 24.68 0.24
C HIS A 165 17.26 24.74 -1.21
N LYS A 166 18.53 24.39 -1.45
CA LYS A 166 19.17 24.50 -2.76
C LYS A 166 18.96 23.28 -3.64
N VAL A 167 18.64 22.12 -3.04
CA VAL A 167 18.39 20.87 -3.76
C VAL A 167 16.89 20.60 -3.78
N PRO A 168 16.19 20.78 -4.92
CA PRO A 168 14.73 20.67 -4.98
C PRO A 168 14.20 19.31 -4.50
N GLU A 169 14.89 18.21 -4.82
CA GLU A 169 14.51 16.87 -4.37
C GLU A 169 14.50 16.77 -2.84
N VAL A 170 15.55 17.28 -2.19
CA VAL A 170 15.64 17.31 -0.73
C VAL A 170 14.61 18.26 -0.16
N PHE A 171 14.53 19.51 -0.64
CA PHE A 171 13.56 20.49 -0.15
C PHE A 171 12.11 19.97 -0.23
N ASN A 172 11.75 19.28 -1.31
CA ASN A 172 10.40 18.77 -1.50
C ASN A 172 10.07 17.57 -0.61
N ALA A 173 11.06 16.80 -0.19
CA ALA A 173 10.88 15.60 0.62
C ALA A 173 10.47 15.88 2.08
N TYR A 174 10.65 17.12 2.57
CA TYR A 174 10.37 17.50 3.96
C TYR A 174 9.37 18.66 4.01
N ASP A 175 8.57 18.76 5.09
CA ASP A 175 7.64 19.89 5.28
C ASP A 175 8.36 21.15 5.76
N SER A 176 9.48 20.98 6.48
CA SER A 176 10.20 22.07 7.12
C SER A 176 11.69 21.75 7.28
N TYR A 177 12.50 22.77 7.56
CA TYR A 177 13.90 22.58 7.94
C TYR A 177 14.04 21.82 9.27
N GLU A 178 13.11 22.01 10.21
CA GLU A 178 13.09 21.26 11.46
C GLU A 178 12.92 19.75 11.20
N ASP A 179 11.98 19.39 10.34
CA ASP A 179 11.77 18.00 9.93
C ASP A 179 12.99 17.41 9.22
N TYR A 180 13.67 18.22 8.39
CA TYR A 180 14.92 17.83 7.76
C TYR A 180 16.01 17.51 8.80
N THR A 181 16.23 18.39 9.78
CA THR A 181 17.22 18.14 10.85
C THR A 181 16.89 16.91 11.70
N LYS A 182 15.60 16.58 11.86
CA LYS A 182 15.13 15.38 12.54
C LYS A 182 15.13 14.13 11.65
N GLY A 183 15.36 14.28 10.34
CA GLY A 183 15.32 13.19 9.37
C GLY A 183 13.92 12.63 9.10
N ILE A 184 12.87 13.44 9.27
CA ILE A 184 11.46 13.03 9.15
C ILE A 184 10.89 13.55 7.82
N THR A 185 10.80 12.69 6.81
CA THR A 185 10.22 13.07 5.51
C THR A 185 8.70 13.15 5.56
N LYS A 186 8.09 13.82 4.56
CA LYS A 186 6.63 13.83 4.34
C LYS A 186 6.07 12.42 4.21
N GLU A 187 6.79 11.56 3.48
CA GLU A 187 6.42 10.16 3.29
C GLU A 187 6.43 9.38 4.60
N MET A 188 7.46 9.57 5.43
CA MET A 188 7.53 8.95 6.76
C MET A 188 6.37 9.40 7.65
N LYS A 189 6.02 10.69 7.65
CA LYS A 189 4.86 11.19 8.41
C LYS A 189 3.55 10.56 7.92
N ALA A 190 3.35 10.51 6.61
CA ALA A 190 2.16 9.89 6.02
C ALA A 190 2.07 8.41 6.39
N TYR A 191 3.19 7.69 6.36
CA TYR A 191 3.26 6.28 6.77
C TYR A 191 2.97 6.09 8.26
N GLN A 192 3.59 6.90 9.13
CA GLN A 192 3.35 6.86 10.57
C GLN A 192 1.88 7.17 10.91
N GLN A 193 1.28 8.14 10.23
CA GLN A 193 -0.15 8.45 10.39
C GLN A 193 -1.02 7.28 9.91
N ALA A 194 -0.72 6.68 8.75
CA ALA A 194 -1.49 5.55 8.22
C ALA A 194 -1.38 4.27 9.07
N THR A 195 -0.29 4.11 9.83
CA THR A 195 -0.01 2.94 10.68
C THR A 195 -0.31 3.19 12.17
N SER A 196 -0.63 4.42 12.55
CA SER A 196 -1.09 4.75 13.91
C SER A 196 -2.41 4.04 14.24
N ILE A 197 -2.81 4.09 15.50
CA ILE A 197 -4.09 3.51 15.94
C ILE A 197 -5.23 4.30 15.29
N GLU A 198 -5.13 5.62 15.31
CA GLU A 198 -6.09 6.56 14.74
C GLU A 198 -6.21 6.36 13.22
N GLY A 199 -5.09 6.29 12.50
CA GLY A 199 -5.12 6.08 11.05
C GLY A 199 -5.66 4.71 10.65
N ARG A 200 -5.41 3.67 11.46
CA ARG A 200 -6.04 2.36 11.26
C ARG A 200 -7.55 2.40 11.50
N GLN A 201 -8.01 3.12 12.52
CA GLN A 201 -9.43 3.30 12.81
C GLN A 201 -10.14 4.12 11.72
N GLU A 202 -9.52 5.19 11.26
CA GLU A 202 -10.00 6.00 10.13
C GLU A 202 -10.11 5.15 8.86
N ARG A 203 -9.07 4.35 8.55
CA ARG A 203 -9.08 3.43 7.42
C ARG A 203 -10.19 2.38 7.54
N ALA A 204 -10.34 1.76 8.70
CA ALA A 204 -11.40 0.78 8.93
C ALA A 204 -12.80 1.39 8.77
N SER A 205 -13.01 2.61 9.28
CA SER A 205 -14.26 3.35 9.13
C SER A 205 -14.56 3.68 7.68
N LYS A 206 -13.54 4.13 6.94
CA LYS A 206 -13.65 4.44 5.51
C LYS A 206 -13.94 3.21 4.66
N ILE A 207 -13.32 2.07 4.96
CA ILE A 207 -13.61 0.78 4.32
C ILE A 207 -15.09 0.40 4.54
N SER A 208 -15.57 0.48 5.78
CA SER A 208 -16.97 0.17 6.12
C SER A 208 -17.96 1.10 5.41
N GLN A 209 -17.64 2.39 5.35
CA GLN A 209 -18.43 3.39 4.62
C GLN A 209 -18.49 3.06 3.12
N LEU A 210 -17.35 2.83 2.47
CA LEU A 210 -17.29 2.51 1.03
C LEU A 210 -18.03 1.21 0.71
N GLN A 211 -17.91 0.18 1.56
CA GLN A 211 -18.66 -1.06 1.40
C GLN A 211 -20.18 -0.82 1.47
N SER A 212 -20.63 0.06 2.36
CA SER A 212 -22.04 0.42 2.49
C SER A 212 -22.55 1.21 1.28
N GLU A 213 -21.80 2.21 0.84
CA GLU A 213 -22.12 3.03 -0.34
C GLU A 213 -22.13 2.21 -1.64
N ILE A 214 -21.17 1.29 -1.81
CA ILE A 214 -21.15 0.39 -2.97
C ILE A 214 -22.38 -0.50 -2.97
N LYS A 215 -22.75 -1.08 -1.81
CA LYS A 215 -23.94 -1.93 -1.68
C LYS A 215 -25.25 -1.17 -1.96
N GLU A 216 -25.31 0.10 -1.62
CA GLU A 216 -26.44 0.98 -1.96
C GLU A 216 -26.51 1.24 -3.48
N LEU A 217 -25.38 1.60 -4.10
CA LEU A 217 -25.29 1.79 -5.55
C LEU A 217 -25.61 0.50 -6.33
N GLU A 218 -25.20 -0.66 -5.86
CA GLU A 218 -25.54 -1.97 -6.45
C GLU A 218 -27.06 -2.19 -6.49
N ARG A 219 -27.78 -1.80 -5.43
CA ARG A 219 -29.25 -1.87 -5.38
C ARG A 219 -29.89 -0.91 -6.37
N GLU A 220 -29.38 0.32 -6.49
CA GLU A 220 -29.92 1.34 -7.40
C GLU A 220 -29.69 0.98 -8.88
N VAL A 221 -28.54 0.41 -9.21
CA VAL A 221 -28.15 0.04 -10.57
C VAL A 221 -28.78 -1.29 -11.02
N GLY A 222 -29.41 -2.03 -10.11
CA GLY A 222 -30.01 -3.34 -10.40
C GLY A 222 -28.98 -4.41 -10.78
N GLN A 223 -27.71 -4.21 -10.40
CA GLN A 223 -26.65 -5.20 -10.57
C GLN A 223 -26.31 -5.78 -9.19
N SER A 224 -26.73 -7.03 -8.93
CA SER A 224 -26.08 -7.84 -7.90
C SER A 224 -24.74 -8.27 -8.48
N SER A 225 -23.71 -7.47 -8.28
CA SER A 225 -22.41 -7.80 -8.81
C SER A 225 -21.66 -8.64 -7.80
N SER A 226 -20.98 -9.67 -8.29
CA SER A 226 -20.19 -10.68 -7.57
C SER A 226 -19.01 -10.12 -6.74
N TYR A 227 -18.96 -8.81 -6.49
CA TYR A 227 -17.89 -8.13 -5.74
C TYR A 227 -17.94 -8.42 -4.23
N THR A 228 -19.09 -8.82 -3.69
CA THR A 228 -19.23 -9.24 -2.29
C THR A 228 -18.88 -10.71 -2.05
N GLN A 229 -18.67 -11.53 -3.09
CA GLN A 229 -18.40 -12.97 -2.94
C GLN A 229 -16.95 -13.34 -2.62
N PHE A 230 -15.99 -12.41 -2.63
CA PHE A 230 -14.59 -12.72 -2.29
C PHE A 230 -14.29 -12.76 -0.77
N GLU A 231 -15.25 -12.46 0.11
CA GLU A 231 -15.03 -12.45 1.57
C GLU A 231 -15.85 -13.48 2.35
N SER A 232 -16.58 -14.39 1.70
CA SER A 232 -17.32 -15.47 2.38
C SER A 232 -16.62 -16.83 2.38
N GLY A 233 -15.42 -16.93 1.81
CA GLY A 233 -14.71 -18.20 1.61
C GLY A 233 -13.25 -18.11 2.00
N ASN A 234 -12.97 -17.84 3.27
CA ASN A 234 -11.74 -18.21 3.97
C ASN A 234 -12.00 -18.07 5.47
N GLY A 235 -12.78 -19.00 5.98
CA GLY A 235 -13.01 -19.20 7.40
C GLY A 235 -12.98 -20.69 7.67
N GLU A 236 -11.78 -21.28 7.60
CA GLU A 236 -11.35 -22.50 8.30
C GLU A 236 -9.87 -22.35 8.66
#